data_AF-A0A974XDR7-F1
#
_entry.id   AF-A0A974XDR7-F1
#
_cell.length_a   1.000
_cell.length_b   1.000
_cell.length_c   1.000
_cell.angle_alpha   90.00
_cell.angle_beta   90.00
_cell.angle_gamma   90.00
#
_symmetry.space_group_name_H-M   'P 1'
#
loop_
_entity.id
_entity.type
_entity.pdbx_description
1 polymer ?
#
loop_
_entity_poly.entity_id
_entity_poly.type
_entity_poly.pdbx_seq_one_letter_code
_entity_poly.pdbx_strand_id
1 'polypeptide(L)'
;MTNPESTVEERKQIYRDFYNNKLPKRLPVSASIPYSILADQGGLDPVSYQYDFNMLADSADTLCQKIYSDSCPVAPPNLVLTRPPSFYELLHSNNFVMSQTGQMQHPEVMGMDASGYPELIERGFDYLVEEVVPNQHPMLSLDDPIQRSTYLEMAKTSLTQDTVNFLPIYGGLVEKYGYYPGSPRGSFAISEAPMDFVADQLRSFSGISKDIRRNPTLVQEACEAVLPLVFKWGLPALAHPEGGCFLPLHMPTFMREKDFVELYMPTFKKQLQQYAALGIRPSIFCEDNWMRYLDILLEELPAGTKIQFEYGDPKIIKEKLGKKFILTGLFPVSSLKMDTPAQIVDRAKEFLDIMMPGGGYLFGFDKSPLGPKDANIETWAALNNFLKDYMVYDNPGESFGTPLNSEGFQRDLAVVPDVKSKYLFDWESHIARYPHATDHAKARYESISHDIFVSYMNLLI
;
A
#
# COMPACT_ATOMS: atom_id res chain seq x y z
N MET A 1 -4.21 -22.42 29.70
CA MET A 1 -3.87 -22.53 28.27
C MET A 1 -5.15 -22.31 27.49
N THR A 2 -5.27 -21.19 26.78
CA THR A 2 -6.37 -20.94 25.85
C THR A 2 -6.25 -21.90 24.66
N ASN A 3 -7.39 -22.40 24.15
CA ASN A 3 -7.39 -23.26 22.96
C ASN A 3 -6.90 -22.43 21.74
N PRO A 4 -5.86 -22.85 21.01
CA PRO A 4 -5.37 -22.13 19.82
C PRO A 4 -6.48 -21.81 18.81
N GLU A 5 -7.40 -22.74 18.57
CA GLU A 5 -8.55 -22.52 17.67
C GLU A 5 -9.47 -21.40 18.17
N SER A 6 -9.70 -21.31 19.48
CA SER A 6 -10.51 -20.23 20.05
C SER A 6 -9.84 -18.86 19.94
N THR A 7 -8.50 -18.82 19.93
CA THR A 7 -7.73 -17.57 19.80
C THR A 7 -7.76 -17.05 18.36
N VAL A 8 -7.63 -17.94 17.37
CA VAL A 8 -7.71 -17.60 15.95
C VAL A 8 -9.10 -17.06 15.59
N GLU A 9 -10.17 -17.71 16.08
CA GLU A 9 -11.53 -17.24 15.81
C GLU A 9 -11.86 -15.91 16.49
N GLU A 10 -11.38 -15.69 17.73
CA GLU A 10 -11.48 -14.37 18.37
C GLU A 10 -10.80 -13.29 17.51
N ARG A 11 -9.57 -13.56 17.03
CA ARG A 11 -8.82 -12.63 16.19
C ARG A 11 -9.53 -12.34 14.87
N LYS A 12 -10.01 -13.35 14.15
CA LYS A 12 -10.83 -13.16 12.95
C LYS A 12 -12.05 -12.28 13.23
N GLN A 13 -12.73 -12.52 14.35
CA GLN A 13 -13.93 -11.79 14.71
C GLN A 13 -13.65 -10.31 14.98
N ILE A 14 -12.58 -9.95 15.70
CA ILE A 14 -12.27 -8.53 15.97
C ILE A 14 -11.90 -7.76 14.69
N TYR A 15 -11.20 -8.37 13.73
CA TYR A 15 -10.94 -7.74 12.43
C TYR A 15 -12.22 -7.59 11.61
N ARG A 16 -13.04 -8.65 11.56
CA ARG A 16 -14.32 -8.64 10.84
C ARG A 16 -15.25 -7.57 11.38
N ASP A 17 -15.42 -7.49 12.69
CA ASP A 17 -16.29 -6.49 13.31
C ASP A 17 -15.81 -5.08 12.98
N PHE A 18 -14.52 -4.79 13.21
CA PHE A 18 -13.94 -3.49 12.93
C PHE A 18 -14.18 -3.06 11.47
N TYR A 19 -13.84 -3.90 10.51
CA TYR A 19 -13.97 -3.57 9.09
C TYR A 19 -15.41 -3.63 8.55
N ASN A 20 -16.37 -4.10 9.34
CA ASN A 20 -17.80 -4.00 9.07
C ASN A 20 -18.50 -2.94 9.95
N ASN A 21 -17.77 -1.93 10.43
CA ASN A 21 -18.30 -0.80 11.20
C ASN A 21 -19.00 -1.22 12.50
N LYS A 22 -18.59 -2.34 13.11
CA LYS A 22 -19.06 -2.79 14.43
C LYS A 22 -17.93 -2.70 15.43
N LEU A 23 -18.18 -2.15 16.61
CA LEU A 23 -17.19 -2.10 17.67
C LEU A 23 -16.79 -3.54 18.04
N PRO A 24 -15.53 -3.94 17.85
CA PRO A 24 -15.08 -5.25 18.27
C PRO A 24 -15.02 -5.31 19.81
N LYS A 25 -14.89 -6.51 20.38
CA LYS A 25 -14.62 -6.67 21.82
C LYS A 25 -13.38 -5.88 22.29
N ARG A 26 -12.38 -5.81 21.42
CA ARG A 26 -11.18 -4.98 21.56
C ARG A 26 -10.63 -4.66 20.17
N LEU A 27 -9.89 -3.57 20.02
CA LEU A 27 -9.21 -3.29 18.75
C LEU A 27 -8.11 -4.33 18.49
N PRO A 28 -7.88 -4.69 17.21
CA PRO A 28 -6.73 -5.48 16.84
C PRO A 28 -5.42 -4.74 17.14
N VAL A 29 -4.42 -5.47 17.63
CA VAL A 29 -3.03 -5.01 17.77
C VAL A 29 -2.22 -5.65 16.65
N SER A 30 -1.70 -4.88 15.71
CA SER A 30 -0.83 -5.40 14.65
C SER A 30 0.55 -4.75 14.74
N ALA A 31 1.58 -5.54 15.00
CA ALA A 31 2.95 -5.14 14.69
C ALA A 31 3.28 -5.47 13.23
N SER A 32 4.18 -4.69 12.63
CA SER A 32 4.82 -4.98 11.35
C SER A 32 6.30 -4.69 11.52
N ILE A 33 7.12 -5.73 11.53
CA ILE A 33 8.55 -5.64 11.84
C ILE A 33 9.35 -5.64 10.52
N PRO A 34 10.09 -4.56 10.22
CA PRO A 34 10.98 -4.53 9.06
C PRO A 34 12.04 -5.64 9.13
N TYR A 35 12.39 -6.18 7.97
CA TYR A 35 13.40 -7.24 7.89
C TYR A 35 14.79 -6.81 8.35
N SER A 36 15.12 -5.53 8.20
CA SER A 36 16.36 -4.95 8.74
C SER A 36 16.48 -5.11 10.26
N ILE A 37 15.36 -5.06 11.00
CA ILE A 37 15.31 -5.32 12.44
C ILE A 37 15.46 -6.82 12.71
N LEU A 38 14.79 -7.67 11.93
CA LEU A 38 14.94 -9.13 12.04
C LEU A 38 16.39 -9.57 11.80
N ALA A 39 17.05 -8.99 10.79
CA ALA A 39 18.44 -9.26 10.46
C ALA A 39 19.37 -8.84 11.60
N ASP A 40 19.19 -7.63 12.13
CA ASP A 40 19.97 -7.12 13.27
C ASP A 40 19.82 -8.01 14.52
N GLN A 41 18.60 -8.41 14.86
CA GLN A 41 18.34 -9.31 16.00
C GLN A 41 18.91 -10.72 15.79
N GLY A 42 19.04 -11.16 14.54
CA GLY A 42 19.71 -12.41 14.17
C GLY A 42 21.22 -12.29 14.02
N GLY A 43 21.80 -11.09 14.16
CA GLY A 43 23.23 -10.85 13.89
C GLY A 43 23.63 -11.10 12.43
N LEU A 44 22.68 -10.94 11.50
CA LEU A 44 22.88 -11.17 10.07
C LEU A 44 23.48 -9.95 9.38
N ASP A 45 24.24 -10.21 8.32
CA ASP A 45 24.72 -9.17 7.43
C ASP A 45 23.52 -8.45 6.75
N PRO A 46 23.46 -7.10 6.76
CA PRO A 46 22.29 -6.34 6.31
C PRO A 46 22.04 -6.42 4.80
N VAL A 47 22.96 -6.99 4.01
CA VAL A 47 22.80 -7.19 2.57
C VAL A 47 22.43 -8.63 2.26
N SER A 48 23.13 -9.60 2.87
CA SER A 48 23.05 -11.02 2.50
C SER A 48 21.65 -11.62 2.65
N TYR A 49 20.92 -11.28 3.72
CA TYR A 49 19.57 -11.83 3.96
C TYR A 49 18.56 -11.45 2.86
N GLN A 50 18.83 -10.39 2.09
CA GLN A 50 17.92 -9.91 1.05
C GLN A 50 17.98 -10.74 -0.24
N TYR A 51 18.92 -11.69 -0.31
CA TYR A 51 19.02 -12.72 -1.36
C TYR A 51 18.65 -14.12 -0.84
N ASP A 52 18.46 -14.27 0.47
CA ASP A 52 17.91 -15.48 1.10
C ASP A 52 17.14 -15.11 2.37
N PHE A 53 15.85 -14.80 2.21
CA PHE A 53 15.00 -14.40 3.32
C PHE A 53 14.78 -15.51 4.36
N ASN A 54 15.13 -16.78 4.06
CA ASN A 54 15.03 -17.87 5.03
C ASN A 54 15.97 -17.69 6.21
N MET A 55 17.06 -16.94 6.03
CA MET A 55 17.97 -16.58 7.10
C MET A 55 17.26 -15.86 8.26
N LEU A 56 16.12 -15.23 8.00
CA LEU A 56 15.32 -14.51 9.00
C LEU A 56 14.43 -15.41 9.87
N ALA A 57 14.36 -16.72 9.60
CA ALA A 57 13.40 -17.61 10.26
C ALA A 57 13.51 -17.58 11.80
N ASP A 58 14.72 -17.73 12.33
CA ASP A 58 14.96 -17.81 13.78
C ASP A 58 14.70 -16.47 14.49
N SER A 59 15.10 -15.34 13.88
CA SER A 59 14.84 -14.02 14.44
C SER A 59 13.38 -13.61 14.31
N ALA A 60 12.69 -14.03 13.24
CA ALA A 60 11.25 -13.87 13.09
C ALA A 60 10.49 -14.61 14.20
N ASP A 61 10.82 -15.87 14.46
CA ASP A 61 10.22 -16.63 15.56
C ASP A 61 10.48 -15.96 16.91
N THR A 62 11.73 -15.55 17.15
CA THR A 62 12.13 -14.86 18.40
C THR A 62 11.34 -13.58 18.63
N LEU A 63 11.18 -12.73 17.62
CA LEU A 63 10.43 -11.48 17.77
C LEU A 63 8.92 -11.70 17.85
N CYS A 64 8.38 -12.72 17.19
CA CYS A 64 6.98 -13.14 17.35
C CYS A 64 6.65 -13.55 18.80
N GLN A 65 7.63 -14.11 19.53
CA GLN A 65 7.48 -14.44 20.96
C GLN A 65 7.51 -13.20 21.86
N LYS A 66 8.33 -12.20 21.51
CA LYS A 66 8.55 -11.01 22.35
C LYS A 66 7.48 -9.94 22.16
N ILE A 67 7.09 -9.68 20.92
CA ILE A 67 6.16 -8.60 20.57
C ILE A 67 4.78 -9.20 20.32
N TYR A 68 3.84 -8.89 21.21
CA TYR A 68 2.46 -9.30 21.02
C TYR A 68 1.89 -8.74 19.71
N SER A 69 1.16 -9.56 18.96
CA SER A 69 0.44 -9.15 17.75
C SER A 69 -0.74 -10.08 17.52
N ASP A 70 -1.83 -9.56 16.94
CA ASP A 70 -2.98 -10.33 16.49
C ASP A 70 -2.79 -10.86 15.06
N SER A 71 -2.00 -10.18 14.23
CA SER A 71 -1.56 -10.63 12.91
C SER A 71 -0.08 -11.01 12.93
N CYS A 72 0.37 -11.85 12.01
CA CYS A 72 1.79 -12.17 11.90
C CYS A 72 2.60 -10.88 11.66
N PRO A 73 3.59 -10.55 12.51
CA PRO A 73 4.33 -9.30 12.41
C PRO A 73 5.38 -9.31 11.30
N VAL A 74 5.54 -10.45 10.62
CA VAL A 74 6.45 -10.63 9.50
C VAL A 74 5.61 -11.01 8.28
N ALA A 75 5.72 -10.25 7.20
CA ALA A 75 5.05 -10.54 5.93
C ALA A 75 6.02 -11.27 4.98
N PRO A 76 5.54 -12.01 3.96
CA PRO A 76 6.38 -12.49 2.87
C PRO A 76 6.99 -11.34 2.03
N PRO A 77 8.17 -11.55 1.41
CA PRO A 77 8.79 -10.53 0.59
C PRO A 77 7.93 -10.20 -0.62
N ASN A 78 7.91 -8.92 -1.01
CA ASN A 78 7.14 -8.42 -2.15
C ASN A 78 7.66 -7.04 -2.59
N LEU A 79 7.19 -6.58 -3.75
CA LEU A 79 7.63 -5.32 -4.36
C LEU A 79 7.22 -4.06 -3.59
N VAL A 80 6.31 -4.14 -2.62
CA VAL A 80 5.85 -2.97 -1.86
C VAL A 80 6.58 -2.85 -0.54
N LEU A 81 6.59 -3.93 0.25
CA LEU A 81 7.10 -3.90 1.63
C LEU A 81 8.61 -4.10 1.70
N THR A 82 9.17 -4.95 0.86
CA THR A 82 10.56 -5.43 1.05
C THR A 82 11.47 -5.12 -0.11
N ARG A 83 10.92 -4.90 -1.31
CA ARG A 83 11.66 -4.49 -2.51
C ARG A 83 12.91 -5.35 -2.76
N PRO A 84 12.79 -6.68 -2.98
CA PRO A 84 13.95 -7.56 -3.08
C PRO A 84 14.94 -7.04 -4.14
N PRO A 85 16.23 -6.87 -3.79
CA PRO A 85 17.22 -6.25 -4.67
C PRO A 85 17.40 -7.06 -5.96
N SER A 86 17.28 -8.39 -5.89
CA SER A 86 17.37 -9.31 -7.02
C SER A 86 16.45 -8.93 -8.19
N PHE A 87 15.23 -8.46 -7.91
CA PHE A 87 14.28 -8.00 -8.92
C PHE A 87 14.81 -6.77 -9.68
N TYR A 88 15.34 -5.79 -8.96
CA TYR A 88 15.78 -4.51 -9.52
C TYR A 88 17.17 -4.60 -10.17
N GLU A 89 18.10 -5.33 -9.54
CA GLU A 89 19.46 -5.50 -10.03
C GLU A 89 19.50 -6.25 -11.35
N LEU A 90 18.69 -7.30 -11.51
CA LEU A 90 18.55 -8.00 -12.79
C LEU A 90 18.07 -7.06 -13.90
N LEU A 91 17.19 -6.12 -13.58
CA LEU A 91 16.65 -5.17 -14.56
C LEU A 91 17.57 -3.97 -14.83
N HIS A 92 18.67 -3.85 -14.08
CA HIS A 92 19.52 -2.67 -14.01
C HIS A 92 18.71 -1.40 -13.66
N SER A 93 17.70 -1.57 -12.81
CA SER A 93 16.80 -0.50 -12.37
C SER A 93 17.58 0.72 -11.87
N ASN A 94 17.13 1.91 -12.28
CA ASN A 94 17.60 3.17 -11.71
C ASN A 94 16.59 3.77 -10.71
N ASN A 95 15.33 3.31 -10.70
CA ASN A 95 14.29 3.82 -9.81
C ASN A 95 14.32 3.19 -8.41
N PHE A 96 14.86 1.99 -8.23
CA PHE A 96 15.12 1.45 -6.89
C PHE A 96 16.52 0.86 -6.82
N VAL A 97 17.31 1.40 -5.89
CA VAL A 97 18.73 1.04 -5.76
C VAL A 97 19.05 0.73 -4.31
N MET A 98 19.71 -0.40 -4.08
CA MET A 98 20.20 -0.77 -2.77
C MET A 98 21.46 0.03 -2.43
N SER A 99 21.48 0.65 -1.25
CA SER A 99 22.67 1.28 -0.69
C SER A 99 23.66 0.26 -0.14
N GLN A 100 24.89 0.70 0.12
CA GLN A 100 25.94 -0.15 0.73
C GLN A 100 25.56 -0.71 2.11
N THR A 101 24.60 -0.09 2.80
CA THR A 101 24.09 -0.56 4.10
C THR A 101 22.88 -1.48 3.97
N GLY A 102 22.53 -1.93 2.76
CA GLY A 102 21.40 -2.82 2.50
C GLY A 102 20.03 -2.13 2.52
N GLN A 103 19.96 -0.80 2.54
CA GLN A 103 18.67 -0.11 2.46
C GLN A 103 18.31 0.16 1.01
N MET A 104 17.13 -0.30 0.58
CA MET A 104 16.54 0.07 -0.70
C MET A 104 16.11 1.53 -0.69
N GLN A 105 16.51 2.28 -1.71
CA GLN A 105 16.21 3.71 -1.85
C GLN A 105 15.53 3.97 -3.19
N HIS A 106 14.64 4.95 -3.20
CA HIS A 106 14.08 5.54 -4.42
C HIS A 106 14.86 6.84 -4.71
N PRO A 107 15.94 6.81 -5.50
CA PRO A 107 16.60 8.03 -5.93
C PRO A 107 15.67 8.86 -6.82
N GLU A 108 15.94 10.15 -6.94
CA GLU A 108 15.20 10.99 -7.88
C GLU A 108 15.48 10.52 -9.32
N VAL A 109 14.46 9.95 -9.96
CA VAL A 109 14.52 9.47 -11.34
C VAL A 109 13.55 10.23 -12.23
N MET A 110 13.86 10.25 -13.53
CA MET A 110 13.01 10.86 -14.56
C MET A 110 12.76 9.81 -15.63
N GLY A 111 11.56 9.21 -15.62
CA GLY A 111 11.12 8.28 -16.66
C GLY A 111 10.67 8.98 -17.94
N MET A 112 10.32 10.26 -17.86
CA MET A 112 9.77 11.07 -18.94
C MET A 112 10.15 12.55 -18.80
N ASP A 113 10.60 13.18 -19.88
CA ASP A 113 10.82 14.64 -19.93
C ASP A 113 9.51 15.45 -20.15
N ALA A 114 9.58 16.78 -20.18
CA ALA A 114 8.37 17.61 -20.34
C ALA A 114 7.77 17.51 -21.75
N SER A 115 8.58 17.19 -22.76
CA SER A 115 8.11 16.97 -24.13
C SER A 115 7.35 15.66 -24.28
N GLY A 116 7.46 14.73 -23.33
CA GLY A 116 6.72 13.46 -23.33
C GLY A 116 5.23 13.58 -23.01
N TYR A 117 4.74 14.70 -22.45
CA TYR A 117 3.33 14.84 -22.06
C TYR A 117 2.33 14.53 -23.19
N PRO A 118 2.46 15.08 -24.42
CA PRO A 118 1.51 14.77 -25.50
C PRO A 118 1.44 13.28 -25.81
N GLU A 119 2.58 12.58 -25.81
CA GLU A 119 2.62 11.14 -26.08
C GLU A 119 2.02 10.33 -24.94
N LEU A 120 2.29 10.68 -23.68
CA LEU A 120 1.64 10.04 -22.53
C LEU A 120 0.12 10.22 -22.58
N ILE A 121 -0.35 11.42 -22.88
CA ILE A 121 -1.79 11.74 -22.95
C ILE A 121 -2.48 10.95 -24.06
N GLU A 122 -1.84 10.84 -25.23
CA GLU A 122 -2.41 10.14 -26.39
C GLU A 122 -2.33 8.61 -26.25
N ARG A 123 -1.19 8.09 -25.81
CA ARG A 123 -0.86 6.65 -25.90
C ARG A 123 -1.01 5.92 -24.56
N GLY A 124 -1.08 6.63 -23.43
CA GLY A 124 -1.32 6.07 -22.11
C GLY A 124 -0.36 4.91 -21.77
N PHE A 125 -0.92 3.72 -21.54
CA PHE A 125 -0.14 2.54 -21.16
C PHE A 125 0.90 2.12 -22.22
N ASP A 126 0.61 2.33 -23.51
CA ASP A 126 1.57 1.99 -24.57
C ASP A 126 2.86 2.82 -24.42
N TYR A 127 2.73 4.11 -24.09
CA TYR A 127 3.88 4.98 -23.81
C TYR A 127 4.70 4.52 -22.61
N LEU A 128 4.02 4.10 -21.53
CA LEU A 128 4.72 3.61 -20.34
C LEU A 128 5.58 2.37 -20.65
N VAL A 129 5.04 1.41 -21.41
CA VAL A 129 5.72 0.14 -21.73
C VAL A 129 6.84 0.32 -22.75
N GLU A 130 6.67 1.27 -23.68
CA GLU A 130 7.60 1.51 -24.80
C GLU A 130 8.73 2.48 -24.44
N GLU A 131 8.47 3.50 -23.62
CA GLU A 131 9.44 4.57 -23.34
C GLU A 131 9.88 4.57 -21.87
N VAL A 132 8.92 4.64 -20.94
CA VAL A 132 9.22 4.86 -19.51
C VAL A 132 9.89 3.65 -18.88
N VAL A 133 9.34 2.45 -19.08
CA VAL A 133 9.89 1.21 -18.52
C VAL A 133 11.32 0.96 -19.01
N PRO A 134 11.64 1.04 -20.32
CA PRO A 134 13.04 0.92 -20.78
C PRO A 134 13.99 2.00 -20.23
N ASN A 135 13.51 3.24 -20.05
CA ASN A 135 14.32 4.32 -19.48
C ASN A 135 14.70 4.05 -18.03
N GLN A 136 13.81 3.43 -17.25
CA GLN A 136 14.06 3.09 -15.86
C GLN A 136 14.78 1.75 -15.68
N HIS A 137 14.60 0.83 -16.63
CA HIS A 137 15.12 -0.55 -16.59
C HIS A 137 15.84 -0.86 -17.91
N PRO A 138 17.13 -0.52 -18.05
CA PRO A 138 17.88 -0.68 -19.30
C PRO A 138 17.90 -2.11 -19.85
N MET A 139 17.78 -3.14 -19.00
CA MET A 139 17.69 -4.52 -19.48
C MET A 139 16.39 -4.83 -20.21
N LEU A 140 15.41 -3.94 -20.13
CA LEU A 140 14.16 -3.98 -20.85
C LEU A 140 14.18 -3.11 -22.12
N SER A 141 15.34 -2.71 -22.66
CA SER A 141 15.40 -2.01 -23.95
C SER A 141 14.63 -2.75 -25.06
N LEU A 142 14.01 -1.98 -25.96
CA LEU A 142 13.33 -2.52 -27.14
C LEU A 142 14.31 -2.94 -28.25
N ASP A 143 15.58 -2.52 -28.17
CA ASP A 143 16.61 -2.82 -29.17
C ASP A 143 17.06 -4.29 -29.16
N ASP A 144 16.92 -4.98 -28.02
CA ASP A 144 17.24 -6.40 -27.87
C ASP A 144 16.06 -7.17 -27.24
N PRO A 145 15.17 -7.75 -28.06
CA PRO A 145 13.98 -8.46 -27.57
C PRO A 145 14.31 -9.76 -26.83
N ILE A 146 15.45 -10.41 -27.12
CA ILE A 146 15.86 -11.63 -26.43
C ILE A 146 16.36 -11.28 -25.03
N GLN A 147 17.16 -10.23 -24.91
CA GLN A 147 17.57 -9.70 -23.61
C GLN A 147 16.34 -9.27 -22.80
N ARG A 148 15.47 -8.41 -23.36
CA ARG A 148 14.27 -7.90 -22.67
C ARG A 148 13.40 -9.03 -22.12
N SER A 149 13.10 -10.03 -22.93
CA SER A 149 12.27 -11.17 -22.48
C SER A 149 12.96 -12.04 -21.43
N THR A 150 14.26 -12.29 -21.59
CA THR A 150 15.04 -13.09 -20.65
C THR A 150 15.14 -12.41 -19.28
N TYR A 151 15.54 -11.14 -19.24
CA TYR A 151 15.73 -10.42 -17.98
C TYR A 151 14.42 -10.11 -17.25
N LEU A 152 13.34 -9.83 -17.99
CA LEU A 152 12.02 -9.70 -17.40
C LEU A 152 11.58 -11.00 -16.70
N GLU A 153 11.80 -12.16 -17.34
CA GLU A 153 11.45 -13.46 -16.77
C GLU A 153 12.35 -13.81 -15.57
N MET A 154 13.65 -13.51 -15.65
CA MET A 154 14.58 -13.70 -14.54
C MET A 154 14.16 -12.90 -13.30
N ALA A 155 13.87 -11.60 -13.47
CA ALA A 155 13.46 -10.73 -12.37
C ALA A 155 12.16 -11.23 -11.71
N LYS A 156 11.14 -11.56 -12.52
CA LYS A 156 9.86 -12.12 -12.03
C LYS A 156 10.03 -13.45 -11.31
N THR A 157 10.85 -14.34 -11.88
CA THR A 157 11.14 -15.65 -11.28
C THR A 157 11.85 -15.46 -9.94
N SER A 158 12.81 -14.55 -9.85
CA SER A 158 13.53 -14.24 -8.62
C SER A 158 12.57 -13.77 -7.51
N LEU A 159 11.74 -12.76 -7.79
CA LEU A 159 10.72 -12.28 -6.84
C LEU A 159 9.76 -13.39 -6.40
N THR A 160 9.32 -14.22 -7.35
CA THR A 160 8.41 -15.33 -7.08
C THR A 160 9.07 -16.37 -6.17
N GLN A 161 10.33 -16.70 -6.42
CA GLN A 161 11.11 -17.64 -5.60
C GLN A 161 11.32 -17.08 -4.19
N ASP A 162 11.71 -15.82 -4.05
CA ASP A 162 11.86 -15.14 -2.74
C ASP A 162 10.56 -15.25 -1.93
N THR A 163 9.43 -14.96 -2.58
CA THR A 163 8.09 -15.04 -1.95
C THR A 163 7.75 -16.48 -1.54
N VAL A 164 7.84 -17.43 -2.48
CA VAL A 164 7.43 -18.82 -2.28
C VAL A 164 8.30 -19.52 -1.24
N ASN A 165 9.61 -19.26 -1.24
CA ASN A 165 10.55 -19.85 -0.29
C ASN A 165 10.25 -19.41 1.15
N PHE A 166 9.75 -18.18 1.34
CA PHE A 166 9.39 -17.66 2.66
C PHE A 166 8.01 -18.11 3.14
N LEU A 167 7.09 -18.54 2.25
CA LEU A 167 5.72 -18.92 2.63
C LEU A 167 5.64 -20.01 3.72
N PRO A 168 6.47 -21.07 3.73
CA PRO A 168 6.47 -22.05 4.81
C PRO A 168 6.82 -21.46 6.18
N ILE A 169 7.77 -20.52 6.23
CA ILE A 169 8.14 -19.81 7.48
C ILE A 169 6.95 -18.97 7.95
N TYR A 170 6.40 -18.15 7.05
CA TYR A 170 5.22 -17.33 7.35
C TYR A 170 4.03 -18.17 7.85
N GLY A 171 3.69 -19.24 7.12
CA GLY A 171 2.60 -20.14 7.48
C GLY A 171 2.83 -20.83 8.82
N GLY A 172 4.06 -21.28 9.08
CA GLY A 172 4.46 -21.86 10.35
C GLY A 172 4.32 -20.90 11.53
N LEU A 173 4.68 -19.62 11.35
CA LEU A 173 4.47 -18.57 12.37
C LEU A 173 2.98 -18.30 12.60
N VAL A 174 2.18 -18.18 11.53
CA VAL A 174 0.72 -18.00 11.61
C VAL A 174 0.06 -19.12 12.41
N GLU A 175 0.40 -20.36 12.12
CA GLU A 175 -0.13 -21.53 12.82
C GLU A 175 0.36 -21.59 14.28
N LYS A 176 1.67 -21.48 14.50
CA LYS A 176 2.30 -21.60 15.82
C LYS A 176 1.77 -20.59 16.84
N TYR A 177 1.55 -19.35 16.41
CA TYR A 177 1.11 -18.25 17.30
C TYR A 177 -0.39 -17.95 17.17
N GLY A 178 -1.14 -18.72 16.36
CA GLY A 178 -2.58 -18.55 16.14
C GLY A 178 -2.94 -17.17 15.61
N TYR A 179 -2.11 -16.59 14.74
CA TYR A 179 -2.34 -15.25 14.19
C TYR A 179 -3.60 -15.21 13.32
N TYR A 180 -4.20 -14.03 13.23
CA TYR A 180 -5.16 -13.72 12.17
C TYR A 180 -4.49 -13.99 10.81
N PRO A 181 -5.09 -14.83 9.95
CA PRO A 181 -4.47 -15.26 8.69
C PRO A 181 -4.42 -14.15 7.63
N GLY A 182 -4.87 -12.94 7.95
CA GLY A 182 -4.98 -11.83 7.02
C GLY A 182 -6.36 -11.74 6.37
N SER A 183 -6.57 -10.65 5.63
CA SER A 183 -7.75 -10.48 4.79
C SER A 183 -7.77 -11.56 3.69
N PRO A 184 -8.94 -11.86 3.09
CA PRO A 184 -9.02 -12.85 2.04
C PRO A 184 -8.00 -12.63 0.93
N ARG A 185 -7.38 -13.71 0.45
CA ARG A 185 -6.37 -13.64 -0.61
C ARG A 185 -6.91 -12.91 -1.84
N GLY A 186 -6.13 -11.97 -2.36
CA GLY A 186 -6.49 -11.16 -3.51
C GLY A 186 -7.41 -9.98 -3.19
N SER A 187 -7.68 -9.69 -1.91
CA SER A 187 -8.49 -8.53 -1.50
C SER A 187 -7.72 -7.25 -1.23
N PHE A 188 -6.41 -7.28 -1.39
CA PHE A 188 -5.54 -6.12 -1.24
C PHE A 188 -4.87 -5.78 -2.57
N ALA A 189 -4.77 -4.49 -2.86
CA ALA A 189 -4.02 -3.93 -3.96
C ALA A 189 -3.28 -2.66 -3.51
N ILE A 190 -2.34 -2.21 -4.35
CA ILE A 190 -1.67 -0.92 -4.22
C ILE A 190 -1.91 -0.12 -5.50
N SER A 191 -1.93 1.19 -5.35
CA SER A 191 -1.95 2.14 -6.46
C SER A 191 -1.37 3.47 -5.98
N GLU A 192 -1.30 4.45 -6.87
CA GLU A 192 -0.92 5.82 -6.58
C GLU A 192 -2.05 6.76 -7.00
N ALA A 193 -2.08 7.95 -6.40
CA ALA A 193 -2.92 9.01 -6.94
C ALA A 193 -2.37 9.43 -8.32
N PRO A 194 -3.21 9.86 -9.27
CA PRO A 194 -2.75 10.20 -10.62
C PRO A 194 -1.60 11.23 -10.66
N MET A 195 -1.65 12.25 -9.80
CA MET A 195 -0.57 13.24 -9.69
C MET A 195 0.71 12.65 -9.09
N ASP A 196 0.60 11.80 -8.06
CA ASP A 196 1.76 11.15 -7.43
C ASP A 196 2.46 10.23 -8.44
N PHE A 197 1.70 9.47 -9.22
CA PHE A 197 2.25 8.64 -10.30
C PHE A 197 3.01 9.45 -11.35
N VAL A 198 2.46 10.58 -11.79
CA VAL A 198 3.15 11.48 -12.73
C VAL A 198 4.41 12.08 -12.08
N ALA A 199 4.36 12.41 -10.79
CA ALA A 199 5.46 13.00 -10.04
C ALA A 199 6.63 12.02 -9.84
N ASP A 200 6.35 10.88 -9.21
CA ASP A 200 7.35 9.96 -8.69
C ASP A 200 7.99 9.14 -9.80
N GLN A 201 7.18 8.69 -10.76
CA GLN A 201 7.62 7.71 -11.75
C GLN A 201 7.98 8.34 -13.09
N LEU A 202 7.34 9.46 -13.46
CA LEU A 202 7.51 10.03 -14.79
C LEU A 202 8.42 11.27 -14.76
N ARG A 203 8.01 12.31 -14.04
CA ARG A 203 8.61 13.64 -14.19
C ARG A 203 9.74 13.94 -13.22
N SER A 204 9.93 13.09 -12.20
CA SER A 204 10.67 13.40 -10.98
C SER A 204 9.99 14.46 -10.12
N PHE A 205 10.31 14.45 -8.82
CA PHE A 205 9.84 15.46 -7.88
C PHE A 205 10.25 16.88 -8.29
N SER A 206 11.49 17.08 -8.75
CA SER A 206 11.95 18.39 -9.24
C SER A 206 11.29 18.80 -10.55
N GLY A 207 10.99 17.85 -11.44
CA GLY A 207 10.32 18.13 -12.71
C GLY A 207 8.88 18.54 -12.52
N ILE A 208 8.10 17.75 -11.78
CA ILE A 208 6.67 18.03 -11.53
C ILE A 208 6.48 19.36 -10.78
N SER A 209 7.37 19.69 -9.85
CA SER A 209 7.36 20.96 -9.11
C SER A 209 7.54 22.19 -10.02
N LYS A 210 8.20 22.03 -11.17
CA LYS A 210 8.30 23.08 -12.20
C LYS A 210 7.06 23.10 -13.08
N ASP A 211 6.56 21.91 -13.46
CA ASP A 211 5.46 21.76 -14.40
C ASP A 211 4.13 22.25 -13.85
N ILE A 212 3.84 22.05 -12.56
CA ILE A 212 2.65 22.61 -11.89
C ILE A 212 2.53 24.12 -12.13
N ARG A 213 3.66 24.83 -12.29
CA ARG A 213 3.67 26.28 -12.54
C ARG A 213 3.75 26.64 -14.02
N ARG A 214 4.49 25.88 -14.82
CA ARG A 214 4.79 26.21 -16.22
C ARG A 214 3.82 25.60 -17.21
N ASN A 215 3.34 24.39 -16.91
CA ASN A 215 2.55 23.54 -17.79
C ASN A 215 1.32 22.94 -17.06
N PRO A 216 0.56 23.70 -16.25
CA PRO A 216 -0.51 23.14 -15.41
C PRO A 216 -1.58 22.37 -16.21
N THR A 217 -1.91 22.84 -17.41
CA THR A 217 -2.86 22.16 -18.30
C THR A 217 -2.37 20.77 -18.74
N LEU A 218 -1.10 20.66 -19.14
CA LEU A 218 -0.52 19.36 -19.50
C LEU A 218 -0.46 18.42 -18.30
N VAL A 219 -0.15 18.94 -17.11
CA VAL A 219 -0.18 18.14 -15.87
C VAL A 219 -1.60 17.62 -15.60
N GLN A 220 -2.61 18.47 -15.75
CA GLN A 220 -4.02 18.08 -15.58
C GLN A 220 -4.45 17.01 -16.58
N GLU A 221 -4.14 17.20 -17.86
CA GLU A 221 -4.43 16.24 -18.93
C GLU A 221 -3.70 14.91 -18.71
N ALA A 222 -2.44 14.96 -18.25
CA ALA A 222 -1.68 13.77 -17.90
C ALA A 222 -2.33 13.01 -16.72
N CYS A 223 -2.79 13.72 -15.69
CA CYS A 223 -3.50 13.12 -14.56
C CYS A 223 -4.80 12.41 -15.02
N GLU A 224 -5.56 13.01 -15.95
CA GLU A 224 -6.74 12.37 -16.53
C GLU A 224 -6.36 11.14 -17.39
N ALA A 225 -5.26 11.20 -18.12
CA ALA A 225 -4.78 10.10 -18.96
C ALA A 225 -4.29 8.89 -18.15
N VAL A 226 -3.60 9.12 -17.02
CA VAL A 226 -3.10 8.04 -16.15
C VAL A 226 -4.15 7.53 -15.17
N LEU A 227 -5.21 8.29 -14.88
CA LEU A 227 -6.31 7.88 -13.99
C LEU A 227 -6.84 6.47 -14.26
N PRO A 228 -7.23 6.07 -15.49
CA PRO A 228 -7.68 4.71 -15.76
C PRO A 228 -6.58 3.66 -15.52
N LEU A 229 -5.32 4.01 -15.70
CA LEU A 229 -4.18 3.11 -15.48
C LEU A 229 -4.01 2.82 -13.98
N VAL A 230 -3.86 3.88 -13.17
CA VAL A 230 -3.68 3.73 -11.73
C VAL A 230 -4.93 3.16 -11.05
N PHE A 231 -6.13 3.49 -11.55
CA PHE A 231 -7.37 2.87 -11.08
C PHE A 231 -7.38 1.36 -11.34
N LYS A 232 -7.11 0.92 -12.57
CA LYS A 232 -7.05 -0.51 -12.91
C LYS A 232 -5.97 -1.25 -12.12
N TRP A 233 -4.85 -0.59 -11.85
CA TRP A 233 -3.74 -1.16 -11.11
C TRP A 233 -4.09 -1.42 -9.64
N GLY A 234 -4.90 -0.55 -9.03
CA GLY A 234 -5.39 -0.71 -7.67
C GLY A 234 -6.66 -1.56 -7.51
N LEU A 235 -7.09 -2.28 -8.55
CA LEU A 235 -8.22 -3.21 -8.43
C LEU A 235 -7.75 -4.53 -7.80
N PRO A 236 -8.25 -4.91 -6.62
CA PRO A 236 -8.02 -6.24 -6.09
C PRO A 236 -8.82 -7.27 -6.89
N ALA A 237 -8.33 -8.51 -6.93
CA ALA A 237 -9.05 -9.63 -7.54
C ALA A 237 -10.36 -9.97 -6.80
N LEU A 238 -10.47 -9.61 -5.51
CA LEU A 238 -11.63 -9.84 -4.67
C LEU A 238 -11.94 -8.61 -3.80
N ALA A 239 -13.01 -7.88 -4.09
CA ALA A 239 -13.48 -6.85 -3.17
C ALA A 239 -13.94 -7.48 -1.85
N HIS A 240 -13.41 -7.00 -0.72
CA HIS A 240 -13.76 -7.50 0.60
C HIS A 240 -13.64 -6.39 1.65
N PRO A 241 -14.52 -6.32 2.67
CA PRO A 241 -14.44 -5.30 3.72
C PRO A 241 -13.12 -5.29 4.48
N GLU A 242 -12.47 -6.43 4.68
CA GLU A 242 -11.17 -6.50 5.38
C GLU A 242 -9.97 -6.16 4.45
N GLY A 243 -10.22 -5.99 3.15
CA GLY A 243 -9.22 -5.62 2.14
C GLY A 243 -9.27 -4.13 1.78
N GLY A 244 -8.73 -3.79 0.61
CA GLY A 244 -8.73 -2.42 0.08
C GLY A 244 -7.62 -2.15 -0.93
N CYS A 245 -7.52 -0.89 -1.35
CA CYS A 245 -6.41 -0.38 -2.16
C CYS A 245 -5.60 0.60 -1.32
N PHE A 246 -4.30 0.34 -1.11
CA PHE A 246 -3.40 1.27 -0.45
C PHE A 246 -2.86 2.31 -1.44
N LEU A 247 -2.82 3.59 -1.04
CA LEU A 247 -2.25 4.69 -1.82
C LEU A 247 -1.40 5.60 -0.93
N PRO A 248 -0.06 5.64 -1.10
CA PRO A 248 0.76 6.67 -0.48
C PRO A 248 0.55 8.00 -1.22
N LEU A 249 0.47 9.12 -0.48
CA LEU A 249 0.19 10.45 -1.04
C LEU A 249 1.36 11.40 -0.74
N HIS A 250 2.17 11.70 -1.75
CA HIS A 250 3.46 12.39 -1.58
C HIS A 250 3.37 13.89 -1.91
N MET A 251 2.79 14.25 -3.05
CA MET A 251 2.78 15.63 -3.58
C MET A 251 2.02 16.66 -2.74
N PRO A 252 0.85 16.37 -2.12
CA PRO A 252 -0.02 17.41 -1.54
C PRO A 252 0.62 18.30 -0.49
N THR A 253 1.58 17.77 0.27
CA THR A 253 2.37 18.51 1.27
C THR A 253 3.17 19.65 0.65
N PHE A 254 3.64 19.47 -0.57
CA PHE A 254 4.46 20.43 -1.31
C PHE A 254 3.64 21.36 -2.21
N MET A 255 2.34 21.09 -2.36
CA MET A 255 1.43 21.90 -3.16
C MET A 255 0.84 23.05 -2.35
N ARG A 256 0.61 24.19 -3.02
CA ARG A 256 -0.28 25.22 -2.50
C ARG A 256 -1.70 24.65 -2.52
N GLU A 257 -2.53 25.06 -1.57
CA GLU A 257 -3.91 24.57 -1.48
C GLU A 257 -4.71 24.75 -2.77
N LYS A 258 -4.54 25.89 -3.46
CA LYS A 258 -5.17 26.11 -4.77
C LYS A 258 -4.73 25.10 -5.83
N ASP A 259 -3.44 24.73 -5.86
CA ASP A 259 -2.92 23.79 -6.87
C ASP A 259 -3.38 22.36 -6.52
N PHE A 260 -3.49 22.04 -5.23
CA PHE A 260 -4.06 20.77 -4.76
C PHE A 260 -5.53 20.62 -5.20
N VAL A 261 -6.34 21.66 -5.00
CA VAL A 261 -7.75 21.67 -5.41
C VAL A 261 -7.90 21.61 -6.94
N GLU A 262 -7.06 22.33 -7.68
CA GLU A 262 -7.15 22.43 -9.15
C GLU A 262 -6.55 21.22 -9.88
N LEU A 263 -5.46 20.63 -9.38
CA LEU A 263 -4.67 19.64 -10.12
C LEU A 263 -4.66 18.25 -9.48
N TYR A 264 -4.73 18.13 -8.15
CA TYR A 264 -4.62 16.84 -7.46
C TYR A 264 -6.00 16.22 -7.18
N MET A 265 -6.87 16.97 -6.50
CA MET A 265 -8.17 16.48 -6.06
C MET A 265 -9.12 16.01 -7.16
N PRO A 266 -9.20 16.64 -8.36
CA PRO A 266 -10.20 16.27 -9.35
C PRO A 266 -10.11 14.82 -9.82
N THR A 267 -8.90 14.32 -10.08
CA THR A 267 -8.69 12.93 -10.53
C THR A 267 -8.60 11.97 -9.35
N PHE A 268 -7.99 12.40 -8.24
CA PHE A 268 -7.91 11.60 -7.02
C PHE A 268 -9.30 11.25 -6.46
N LYS A 269 -10.21 12.23 -6.36
CA LYS A 269 -11.57 11.94 -5.86
C LYS A 269 -12.35 11.02 -6.79
N LYS A 270 -12.22 11.17 -8.12
CA LYS A 270 -12.81 10.24 -9.09
C LYS A 270 -12.33 8.81 -8.83
N GLN A 271 -11.02 8.63 -8.67
CA GLN A 271 -10.42 7.32 -8.38
C GLN A 271 -11.03 6.69 -7.12
N LEU A 272 -11.07 7.44 -6.00
CA LEU A 272 -11.56 6.90 -4.73
C LEU A 272 -13.05 6.60 -4.73
N GLN A 273 -13.86 7.46 -5.36
CA GLN A 273 -15.31 7.24 -5.50
C GLN A 273 -15.59 6.00 -6.36
N GLN A 274 -14.80 5.75 -7.41
CA GLN A 274 -14.93 4.54 -8.23
C GLN A 274 -14.49 3.27 -7.50
N TYR A 275 -13.49 3.33 -6.61
CA TYR A 275 -13.17 2.20 -5.72
C TYR A 275 -14.32 1.91 -4.75
N ALA A 276 -14.86 2.95 -4.11
CA ALA A 276 -16.00 2.81 -3.19
C ALA A 276 -17.22 2.21 -3.90
N ALA A 277 -17.50 2.62 -5.15
CA ALA A 277 -18.56 2.06 -5.98
C ALA A 277 -18.42 0.55 -6.23
N LEU A 278 -17.21 0.02 -6.19
CA LEU A 278 -16.90 -1.41 -6.34
C LEU A 278 -16.78 -2.15 -5.00
N GLY A 279 -17.07 -1.49 -3.87
CA GLY A 279 -16.89 -2.06 -2.53
C GLY A 279 -15.42 -2.21 -2.12
N ILE A 280 -14.51 -1.52 -2.82
CA ILE A 280 -13.07 -1.50 -2.50
C ILE A 280 -12.83 -0.31 -1.58
N ARG A 281 -12.32 -0.55 -0.38
CA ARG A 281 -11.99 0.53 0.56
C ARG A 281 -10.70 1.23 0.12
N PRO A 282 -10.70 2.55 -0.12
CA PRO A 282 -9.46 3.30 -0.21
C PRO A 282 -8.74 3.33 1.15
N SER A 283 -7.44 3.06 1.14
CA SER A 283 -6.55 3.20 2.30
C SER A 283 -5.43 4.15 1.94
N ILE A 284 -5.56 5.42 2.34
CA ILE A 284 -4.64 6.48 1.94
C ILE A 284 -3.65 6.79 3.05
N PHE A 285 -2.41 7.12 2.69
CA PHE A 285 -1.40 7.62 3.62
C PHE A 285 -1.06 9.07 3.31
N CYS A 286 -1.52 9.96 4.17
CA CYS A 286 -1.25 11.39 4.15
C CYS A 286 0.15 11.64 4.76
N GLU A 287 1.17 11.70 3.91
CA GLU A 287 2.56 11.97 4.33
C GLU A 287 2.78 13.43 4.72
N ASP A 288 3.58 13.65 5.75
CA ASP A 288 3.76 14.92 6.43
C ASP A 288 2.41 15.50 6.94
N ASN A 289 2.28 16.82 7.02
CA ASN A 289 1.18 17.50 7.67
C ASN A 289 0.05 17.90 6.69
N TRP A 290 -1.09 17.24 6.84
CA TRP A 290 -2.30 17.45 6.04
C TRP A 290 -3.40 18.27 6.74
N MET A 291 -3.10 18.91 7.87
CA MET A 291 -4.09 19.65 8.69
C MET A 291 -4.83 20.73 7.91
N ARG A 292 -4.22 21.32 6.88
CA ARG A 292 -4.84 22.34 6.03
C ARG A 292 -5.92 21.80 5.07
N TYR A 293 -5.96 20.48 4.86
CA TYR A 293 -6.88 19.84 3.91
C TYR A 293 -8.04 19.10 4.56
N LEU A 294 -8.16 19.09 5.89
CA LEU A 294 -9.16 18.26 6.59
C LEU A 294 -10.60 18.51 6.12
N ASP A 295 -10.97 19.77 5.86
CA ASP A 295 -12.32 20.10 5.38
C ASP A 295 -12.55 19.61 3.94
N ILE A 296 -11.53 19.70 3.08
CA ILE A 296 -11.57 19.15 1.71
C ILE A 296 -11.68 17.63 1.75
N LEU A 297 -10.90 16.96 2.60
CA LEU A 297 -10.97 15.51 2.77
C LEU A 297 -12.36 15.06 3.23
N LEU A 298 -12.94 15.77 4.21
CA LEU A 298 -14.27 15.48 4.73
C LEU A 298 -15.36 15.60 3.65
N GLU A 299 -15.28 16.63 2.82
CA GLU A 299 -16.25 16.90 1.75
C GLU A 299 -16.11 15.91 0.59
N GLU A 300 -14.89 15.72 0.08
CA GLU A 300 -14.67 15.12 -1.24
C GLU A 300 -14.47 13.59 -1.22
N LEU A 301 -14.00 13.02 -0.09
CA LEU A 301 -13.68 11.59 -0.03
C LEU A 301 -14.90 10.72 0.34
N PRO A 302 -14.99 9.48 -0.19
CA PRO A 302 -16.10 8.59 0.13
C PRO A 302 -16.02 8.09 1.57
N ALA A 303 -17.17 7.94 2.23
CA ALA A 303 -17.27 7.37 3.57
C ALA A 303 -16.59 6.01 3.67
N GLY A 304 -16.10 5.68 4.87
CA GLY A 304 -15.39 4.43 5.13
C GLY A 304 -13.98 4.35 4.53
N THR A 305 -13.49 5.39 3.86
CA THR A 305 -12.05 5.53 3.52
C THR A 305 -11.20 5.40 4.78
N LYS A 306 -10.12 4.61 4.71
CA LYS A 306 -9.11 4.52 5.74
C LYS A 306 -8.04 5.58 5.48
N ILE A 307 -7.80 6.47 6.44
CA ILE A 307 -6.84 7.56 6.33
C ILE A 307 -5.78 7.40 7.41
N GLN A 308 -4.54 7.21 6.98
CA GLN A 308 -3.36 7.29 7.82
C GLN A 308 -2.78 8.70 7.78
N PHE A 309 -2.50 9.29 8.93
CA PHE A 309 -1.78 10.57 9.03
C PHE A 309 -0.39 10.35 9.62
N GLU A 310 0.64 10.95 9.00
CA GLU A 310 1.97 11.03 9.60
C GLU A 310 1.95 12.05 10.75
N TYR A 311 1.61 13.32 10.45
CA TYR A 311 1.58 14.38 11.45
C TYR A 311 0.24 15.10 11.52
N GLY A 312 -0.07 15.64 12.69
CA GLY A 312 -1.24 16.49 12.93
C GLY A 312 -1.67 16.49 14.39
N ASP A 313 -2.70 17.28 14.69
CA ASP A 313 -3.33 17.26 16.00
C ASP A 313 -4.37 16.12 16.05
N PRO A 314 -4.17 15.09 16.89
CA PRO A 314 -5.06 13.92 16.92
C PRO A 314 -6.49 14.29 17.32
N LYS A 315 -6.68 15.27 18.21
CA LYS A 315 -8.00 15.68 18.67
C LYS A 315 -8.76 16.36 17.54
N ILE A 316 -8.14 17.31 16.85
CA ILE A 316 -8.78 18.01 15.72
C ILE A 316 -9.11 17.05 14.59
N ILE A 317 -8.18 16.15 14.23
CA ILE A 317 -8.40 15.13 13.20
C ILE A 317 -9.57 14.22 13.60
N LYS A 318 -9.57 13.69 14.82
CA LYS A 318 -10.64 12.82 15.32
C LYS A 318 -12.00 13.51 15.31
N GLU A 319 -12.07 14.75 15.80
CA GLU A 319 -13.30 15.54 15.87
C GLU A 319 -13.89 15.81 14.47
N LYS A 320 -13.04 16.16 13.49
CA LYS A 320 -13.48 16.47 12.13
C LYS A 320 -13.81 15.23 11.31
N LEU A 321 -12.98 14.21 11.36
CA LEU A 321 -12.97 13.11 10.39
C LEU A 321 -13.50 11.78 10.93
N GLY A 322 -13.42 11.56 12.25
CA GLY A 322 -13.65 10.24 12.87
C GLY A 322 -15.07 9.68 12.77
N LYS A 323 -16.06 10.50 12.35
CA LYS A 323 -17.43 10.04 12.10
C LYS A 323 -17.65 9.47 10.71
N LYS A 324 -16.85 9.90 9.72
CA LYS A 324 -17.00 9.50 8.30
C LYS A 324 -15.95 8.47 7.88
N PHE A 325 -14.74 8.56 8.41
CA PHE A 325 -13.58 7.77 7.98
C PHE A 325 -13.07 6.83 9.07
N ILE A 326 -12.27 5.85 8.64
CA ILE A 326 -11.44 5.03 9.54
C ILE A 326 -10.09 5.73 9.64
N LEU A 327 -9.63 6.05 10.85
CA LEU A 327 -8.38 6.75 11.10
C LEU A 327 -7.29 5.79 11.59
N THR A 328 -6.03 6.05 11.25
CA THR A 328 -4.85 5.36 11.77
C THR A 328 -3.64 6.30 11.75
N GLY A 329 -2.53 5.89 12.36
CA GLY A 329 -1.30 6.68 12.40
C GLY A 329 -1.26 7.65 13.59
N LEU A 330 -0.48 8.73 13.43
CA LEU A 330 -0.19 9.79 14.41
C LEU A 330 0.62 9.39 15.65
N PHE A 331 0.69 8.10 16.02
CA PHE A 331 1.51 7.70 17.16
C PHE A 331 3.00 7.73 16.79
N PRO A 332 3.87 8.51 17.46
CA PRO A 332 5.23 8.72 16.97
C PRO A 332 6.07 7.44 16.96
N VAL A 333 6.54 6.99 15.80
CA VAL A 333 7.44 5.81 15.71
C VAL A 333 8.72 6.02 16.51
N SER A 334 9.19 7.28 16.58
CA SER A 334 10.38 7.66 17.35
C SER A 334 10.28 7.33 18.84
N SER A 335 9.07 7.23 19.40
CA SER A 335 8.85 6.80 20.78
C SER A 335 9.34 5.37 21.04
N LEU A 336 9.32 4.48 20.05
CA LEU A 336 9.87 3.13 20.19
C LEU A 336 11.35 3.14 20.59
N LYS A 337 12.10 4.17 20.18
CA LYS A 337 13.51 4.35 20.52
C LYS A 337 13.71 5.24 21.74
N MET A 338 12.98 6.35 21.80
CA MET A 338 13.28 7.45 22.72
C MET A 338 12.67 7.24 24.10
N ASP A 339 11.52 6.57 24.18
CA ASP A 339 10.82 6.34 25.44
C ASP A 339 11.31 5.05 26.11
N THR A 340 11.28 5.04 27.44
CA THR A 340 11.33 3.80 28.23
C THR A 340 10.02 3.01 28.09
N PRO A 341 10.00 1.71 28.44
CA PRO A 341 8.77 0.92 28.48
C PRO A 341 7.60 1.56 29.25
N ALA A 342 7.86 2.27 30.35
CA ALA A 342 6.81 2.97 31.09
C ALA A 342 6.33 4.23 30.36
N GLN A 343 7.25 5.03 29.83
CA GLN A 343 6.92 6.28 29.14
C GLN A 343 6.09 6.05 27.87
N ILE A 344 6.39 5.01 27.09
CA ILE A 344 5.61 4.74 25.87
C ILE A 344 4.19 4.27 26.20
N VAL A 345 4.01 3.57 27.32
CA VAL A 345 2.70 3.14 27.82
C VAL A 345 1.88 4.35 28.27
N ASP A 346 2.46 5.25 29.06
CA ASP A 346 1.80 6.48 29.48
C ASP A 346 1.40 7.35 28.27
N ARG A 347 2.30 7.49 27.29
CA ARG A 347 2.03 8.20 26.04
C ARG A 347 0.91 7.55 25.23
N ALA A 348 0.95 6.22 25.07
CA ALA A 348 -0.08 5.48 24.35
C ALA A 348 -1.43 5.61 25.02
N LYS A 349 -1.48 5.62 26.37
CA LYS A 349 -2.70 5.88 27.12
C LYS A 349 -3.28 7.27 26.82
N GLU A 350 -2.48 8.32 26.97
CA GLU A 350 -2.94 9.70 26.70
C GLU A 350 -3.46 9.86 25.28
N PHE A 351 -2.77 9.24 24.32
CA PHE A 351 -3.15 9.28 22.92
C PHE A 351 -4.43 8.48 22.62
N LEU A 352 -4.58 7.29 23.20
CA LEU A 352 -5.78 6.46 23.03
C LEU A 352 -7.01 7.05 23.73
N ASP A 353 -6.84 7.77 24.83
CA ASP A 353 -7.91 8.52 25.49
C ASP A 353 -8.55 9.57 24.56
N ILE A 354 -7.84 10.00 23.52
CA ILE A 354 -8.33 10.89 22.45
C ILE A 354 -8.88 10.09 21.27
N MET A 355 -8.09 9.16 20.74
CA MET A 355 -8.34 8.56 19.43
C MET A 355 -9.33 7.40 19.46
N MET A 356 -9.38 6.64 20.55
CA MET A 356 -10.18 5.42 20.66
C MET A 356 -11.69 5.66 20.87
N PRO A 357 -12.14 6.63 21.71
CA PRO A 357 -13.57 6.82 21.97
C PRO A 357 -14.42 6.94 20.71
N GLY A 358 -15.59 6.30 20.73
CA GLY A 358 -16.55 6.28 19.62
C GLY A 358 -16.18 5.38 18.43
N GLY A 359 -15.07 4.64 18.47
CA GLY A 359 -14.66 3.75 17.39
C GLY A 359 -14.04 4.48 16.19
N GLY A 360 -13.78 3.75 15.09
CA GLY A 360 -13.26 4.33 13.86
C GLY A 360 -11.79 4.74 13.90
N TYR A 361 -11.02 4.31 14.91
CA TYR A 361 -9.57 4.44 14.94
C TYR A 361 -8.93 3.05 15.07
N LEU A 362 -7.89 2.80 14.28
CA LEU A 362 -6.99 1.66 14.42
C LEU A 362 -5.63 2.19 14.85
N PHE A 363 -5.04 1.63 15.91
CA PHE A 363 -3.73 2.07 16.36
C PHE A 363 -2.68 1.83 15.27
N GLY A 364 -1.88 2.85 14.99
CA GLY A 364 -0.77 2.79 14.06
C GLY A 364 0.23 3.91 14.30
N PHE A 365 1.48 3.68 13.89
CA PHE A 365 2.51 4.70 13.95
C PHE A 365 2.31 5.78 12.87
N ASP A 366 2.85 6.98 13.11
CA ASP A 366 2.95 8.05 12.11
C ASP A 366 3.56 7.56 10.79
N LYS A 367 4.59 6.73 10.89
CA LYS A 367 5.22 6.01 9.78
C LYS A 367 5.82 4.68 10.24
N SER A 368 6.23 3.87 9.28
CA SER A 368 6.92 2.61 9.57
C SER A 368 8.34 2.84 10.11
N PRO A 369 8.80 2.05 11.09
CA PRO A 369 10.23 2.01 11.41
C PRO A 369 11.01 1.52 10.18
N LEU A 370 12.21 2.04 9.95
CA LEU A 370 13.03 1.68 8.78
C LEU A 370 14.11 0.67 9.14
N GLY A 371 14.70 0.81 10.32
CA GLY A 371 15.85 0.01 10.73
C GLY A 371 15.97 -0.21 12.22
N PRO A 372 16.99 -0.97 12.65
CA PRO A 372 17.20 -1.34 14.06
C PRO A 372 17.43 -0.13 14.96
N LYS A 373 17.89 0.99 14.40
CA LYS A 373 18.09 2.24 15.14
C LYS A 373 16.80 2.98 15.49
N ASP A 374 15.66 2.54 14.97
CA ASP A 374 14.38 3.23 15.13
C ASP A 374 13.50 2.64 16.24
N ALA A 375 13.86 1.45 16.77
CA ALA A 375 13.05 0.77 17.77
C ALA A 375 13.89 0.04 18.82
N ASN A 376 13.45 0.11 20.08
CA ASN A 376 13.86 -0.79 21.15
C ASN A 376 12.82 -1.90 21.30
N ILE A 377 13.25 -3.16 21.25
CA ILE A 377 12.35 -4.33 21.28
C ILE A 377 11.56 -4.42 22.58
N GLU A 378 12.16 -4.09 23.73
CA GLU A 378 11.48 -4.12 25.03
C GLU A 378 10.44 -3.01 25.15
N THR A 379 10.75 -1.81 24.63
CA THR A 379 9.79 -0.70 24.54
C THR A 379 8.60 -1.07 23.63
N TRP A 380 8.87 -1.70 22.48
CA TRP A 380 7.82 -2.17 21.56
C TRP A 380 6.95 -3.27 22.20
N ALA A 381 7.57 -4.25 22.87
CA ALA A 381 6.86 -5.31 23.57
C ALA A 381 5.95 -4.75 24.67
N ALA A 382 6.44 -3.78 25.47
CA ALA A 382 5.65 -3.11 26.50
C ALA A 382 4.45 -2.36 25.92
N LEU A 383 4.66 -1.61 24.84
CA LEU A 383 3.57 -0.93 24.12
C LEU A 383 2.51 -1.95 23.66
N ASN A 384 2.90 -2.99 22.93
CA ASN A 384 1.92 -3.93 22.36
C ASN A 384 1.16 -4.74 23.41
N ASN A 385 1.79 -5.08 24.53
CA ASN A 385 1.11 -5.69 25.67
C ASN A 385 0.08 -4.73 26.28
N PHE A 386 0.45 -3.45 26.47
CA PHE A 386 -0.50 -2.44 26.92
C PHE A 386 -1.66 -2.26 25.95
N LEU A 387 -1.40 -2.15 24.65
CA LEU A 387 -2.44 -1.99 23.62
C LEU A 387 -3.47 -3.14 23.66
N LYS A 388 -2.99 -4.38 23.81
CA LYS A 388 -3.84 -5.57 23.90
C LYS A 388 -4.85 -5.46 25.04
N ASP A 389 -4.40 -5.01 26.20
CA ASP A 389 -5.19 -4.98 27.43
C ASP A 389 -6.04 -3.70 27.53
N TYR A 390 -5.58 -2.58 26.95
CA TYR A 390 -6.21 -1.27 27.07
C TYR A 390 -7.27 -1.00 25.99
N MET A 391 -7.08 -1.49 24.76
CA MET A 391 -7.98 -1.17 23.64
C MET A 391 -9.29 -1.98 23.64
N VAL A 392 -9.96 -2.10 24.78
CA VAL A 392 -11.20 -2.86 25.00
C VAL A 392 -12.42 -1.92 24.96
N TYR A 393 -13.52 -2.37 24.33
CA TYR A 393 -14.79 -1.63 24.35
C TYR A 393 -15.77 -2.24 25.35
N ASP A 394 -16.46 -1.39 26.12
CA ASP A 394 -17.52 -1.81 27.04
C ASP A 394 -18.86 -2.11 26.33
N ASN A 395 -18.98 -1.70 25.07
CA ASN A 395 -20.18 -1.77 24.23
C ASN A 395 -19.93 -2.48 22.88
N PRO A 396 -19.38 -3.70 22.86
CA PRO A 396 -19.10 -4.42 21.62
C PRO A 396 -20.38 -4.70 20.82
N GLY A 397 -20.27 -4.61 19.50
CA GLY A 397 -21.37 -4.83 18.56
C GLY A 397 -22.15 -3.56 18.17
N GLU A 398 -21.99 -2.46 18.91
CA GLU A 398 -22.54 -1.16 18.47
C GLU A 398 -21.86 -0.67 17.19
N SER A 399 -22.61 0.03 16.36
CA SER A 399 -22.08 0.57 15.10
C SER A 399 -21.21 1.80 15.34
N PHE A 400 -20.15 1.97 14.56
CA PHE A 400 -19.37 3.20 14.53
C PHE A 400 -19.15 3.73 13.10
N GLY A 401 -18.84 5.02 13.01
CA GLY A 401 -18.47 5.67 11.75
C GLY A 401 -19.58 5.61 10.69
N THR A 402 -19.18 5.75 9.44
CA THR A 402 -20.09 5.65 8.28
C THR A 402 -19.60 4.49 7.39
N PRO A 403 -20.46 3.53 7.00
CA PRO A 403 -20.07 2.42 6.14
C PRO A 403 -19.55 2.87 4.78
N LEU A 404 -18.66 2.05 4.19
CA LEU A 404 -18.11 2.29 2.85
C LEU A 404 -19.23 2.49 1.82
N ASN A 405 -19.11 3.54 1.01
CA ASN A 405 -20.06 3.86 -0.06
C ASN A 405 -21.51 4.07 0.40
N SER A 406 -21.71 4.63 1.59
CA SER A 406 -23.05 5.03 2.06
C SER A 406 -23.67 6.13 1.19
N GLU A 407 -22.85 6.88 0.46
CA GLU A 407 -23.26 7.90 -0.50
C GLU A 407 -23.85 7.32 -1.80
N GLY A 408 -23.67 6.03 -2.08
CA GLY A 408 -24.29 5.35 -3.22
C GLY A 408 -23.59 5.55 -4.57
N PHE A 409 -22.28 5.79 -4.58
CA PHE A 409 -21.47 5.85 -5.81
C PHE A 409 -21.64 4.58 -6.65
N GLN A 410 -21.69 4.76 -7.97
CA GLN A 410 -21.81 3.69 -8.96
C GLN A 410 -20.61 3.72 -9.91
N ARG A 411 -20.21 2.55 -10.39
CA ARG A 411 -19.13 2.42 -11.39
C ARG A 411 -19.57 3.14 -12.66
N ASP A 412 -18.78 4.13 -13.09
CA ASP A 412 -19.05 4.95 -14.26
C ASP A 412 -17.84 4.95 -15.21
N LEU A 413 -18.02 4.29 -16.36
CA LEU A 413 -17.02 4.17 -17.41
C LEU A 413 -16.76 5.49 -18.16
N ALA A 414 -17.66 6.49 -18.05
CA ALA A 414 -17.42 7.83 -18.58
C ALA A 414 -16.51 8.65 -17.67
N VAL A 415 -16.46 8.34 -16.37
CA VAL A 415 -15.58 9.02 -15.39
C VAL A 415 -14.19 8.37 -15.36
N VAL A 416 -14.14 7.05 -15.25
CA VAL A 416 -12.89 6.28 -15.35
C VAL A 416 -13.09 5.19 -16.40
N PRO A 417 -12.60 5.35 -17.63
CA PRO A 417 -12.76 4.34 -18.68
C PRO A 417 -11.90 3.11 -18.41
N ASP A 418 -12.21 2.01 -19.09
CA ASP A 418 -11.32 0.86 -19.09
C ASP A 418 -10.03 1.15 -19.87
N VAL A 419 -8.91 0.61 -19.38
CA VAL A 419 -7.61 0.76 -20.03
C VAL A 419 -7.61 0.07 -21.38
N LYS A 420 -7.27 0.84 -22.42
CA LYS A 420 -7.06 0.35 -23.79
C LYS A 420 -5.56 0.38 -24.11
N SER A 421 -5.07 -0.68 -24.73
CA SER A 421 -3.69 -0.79 -25.16
C SER A 421 -3.57 -1.93 -26.18
N LYS A 422 -2.64 -1.78 -27.14
CA LYS A 422 -2.33 -2.84 -28.10
C LYS A 422 -1.61 -4.04 -27.48
N TYR A 423 -1.14 -3.92 -26.23
CA TYR A 423 -0.44 -4.95 -25.48
C TYR A 423 -1.34 -5.75 -24.54
N LEU A 424 -2.60 -5.34 -24.37
CA LEU A 424 -3.57 -6.06 -23.56
C LEU A 424 -4.40 -7.02 -24.42
N PHE A 425 -4.87 -8.10 -23.79
CA PHE A 425 -5.61 -9.14 -24.47
C PHE A 425 -6.94 -8.63 -25.01
N ASP A 426 -7.21 -8.96 -26.28
CA ASP A 426 -8.47 -8.67 -26.96
C ASP A 426 -9.22 -9.97 -27.27
N TRP A 427 -10.36 -10.16 -26.61
CA TRP A 427 -11.19 -11.34 -26.79
C TRP A 427 -11.82 -11.42 -28.18
N GLU A 428 -12.19 -10.29 -28.79
CA GLU A 428 -12.83 -10.26 -30.10
C GLU A 428 -11.86 -10.74 -31.18
N SER A 429 -10.63 -10.24 -31.18
CA SER A 429 -9.55 -10.77 -32.04
C SER A 429 -9.24 -12.24 -31.76
N HIS A 430 -9.30 -12.67 -30.50
CA HIS A 430 -8.99 -14.06 -30.14
C HIS A 430 -10.04 -15.04 -30.66
N ILE A 431 -11.33 -14.80 -30.41
CA ILE A 431 -12.42 -15.69 -30.84
C ILE A 431 -12.55 -15.74 -32.37
N ALA A 432 -12.21 -14.65 -33.07
CA ALA A 432 -12.15 -14.64 -34.53
C ALA A 432 -11.09 -15.61 -35.09
N ARG A 433 -9.96 -15.78 -34.39
CA ARG A 433 -8.89 -16.73 -34.77
C ARG A 433 -9.13 -18.14 -34.26
N TYR A 434 -9.77 -18.28 -33.10
CA TYR A 434 -10.04 -19.54 -32.42
C TYR A 434 -11.53 -19.71 -32.09
N PRO A 435 -12.40 -19.98 -33.08
CA PRO A 435 -13.86 -19.94 -32.91
C PRO A 435 -14.44 -20.95 -31.91
N HIS A 436 -13.63 -21.92 -31.46
CA HIS A 436 -14.02 -22.93 -30.47
C HIS A 436 -13.61 -22.56 -29.04
N ALA A 437 -12.94 -21.42 -28.83
CA ALA A 437 -12.63 -20.93 -27.50
C ALA A 437 -13.93 -20.64 -26.73
N THR A 438 -13.95 -20.99 -25.44
CA THR A 438 -15.14 -20.87 -24.58
C THR A 438 -15.03 -19.68 -23.63
N ASP A 439 -16.12 -19.34 -22.95
CA ASP A 439 -16.11 -18.30 -21.91
C ASP A 439 -15.11 -18.60 -20.77
N HIS A 440 -14.79 -19.88 -20.53
CA HIS A 440 -13.72 -20.25 -19.60
C HIS A 440 -12.34 -19.79 -20.09
N ALA A 441 -12.08 -19.84 -21.40
CA ALA A 441 -10.84 -19.33 -21.98
C ALA A 441 -10.82 -17.80 -21.90
N LYS A 442 -11.96 -17.13 -22.16
CA LYS A 442 -12.10 -15.67 -22.02
C LYS A 442 -11.69 -15.20 -20.64
N ALA A 443 -12.36 -15.72 -19.59
CA ALA A 443 -12.10 -15.32 -18.21
C ALA A 443 -10.63 -15.56 -17.81
N ARG A 444 -10.05 -16.68 -18.24
CA ARG A 444 -8.64 -17.00 -17.97
C ARG A 444 -7.68 -16.01 -18.63
N TYR A 445 -7.87 -15.70 -19.92
CA TYR A 445 -6.96 -14.82 -20.65
C TYR A 445 -7.12 -13.35 -20.26
N GLU A 446 -8.33 -12.90 -19.95
CA GLU A 446 -8.56 -11.56 -19.37
C GLU A 446 -7.88 -11.42 -18.01
N SER A 447 -7.97 -12.44 -17.14
CA SER A 447 -7.26 -12.47 -15.86
C SER A 447 -5.75 -12.41 -16.05
N ILE A 448 -5.18 -13.23 -16.93
CA ILE A 448 -3.73 -13.20 -17.22
C ILE A 448 -3.32 -11.85 -17.80
N SER A 449 -4.14 -11.25 -18.67
CA SER A 449 -3.86 -9.92 -19.21
C SER A 449 -3.88 -8.84 -18.15
N HIS A 450 -4.76 -8.95 -17.15
CA HIS A 450 -4.75 -8.07 -15.98
C HIS A 450 -3.47 -8.27 -15.16
N ASP A 451 -3.04 -9.50 -14.92
CA ASP A 451 -1.79 -9.77 -14.19
C ASP A 451 -0.56 -9.22 -14.93
N ILE A 452 -0.55 -9.29 -16.28
CA ILE A 452 0.51 -8.69 -17.11
C ILE A 452 0.47 -7.16 -17.01
N PHE A 453 -0.71 -6.55 -17.04
CA PHE A 453 -0.87 -5.10 -16.83
C PHE A 453 -0.31 -4.68 -15.46
N VAL A 454 -0.74 -5.33 -14.39
CA VAL A 454 -0.26 -5.08 -13.02
C VAL A 454 1.25 -5.30 -12.94
N SER A 455 1.77 -6.34 -13.59
CA SER A 455 3.21 -6.62 -13.62
C SER A 455 4.02 -5.51 -14.29
N TYR A 456 3.51 -4.85 -15.32
CA TYR A 456 4.18 -3.70 -15.93
C TYR A 456 4.06 -2.45 -15.07
N MET A 457 2.89 -2.20 -14.47
CA MET A 457 2.72 -1.10 -13.53
C MET A 457 3.64 -1.25 -12.30
N ASN A 458 3.86 -2.48 -11.83
CA ASN A 458 4.79 -2.79 -10.74
C ASN A 458 6.27 -2.57 -11.10
N LEU A 459 6.64 -2.46 -12.38
CA LEU A 459 8.00 -2.04 -12.75
C LEU A 459 8.21 -0.54 -12.51
N LEU A 460 7.11 0.20 -12.47
CA LEU A 460 7.09 1.63 -12.24
C LEU A 460 6.91 1.93 -10.75
N ILE A 461 7.08 0.99 -9.82
CA ILE A 461 7.11 1.26 -8.38
C ILE A 461 8.07 0.40 -7.59
#